data_AF-A0A0D0N5G8-F1
#
_entry.id   AF-A0A0D0N5G8-F1
#
_cell.length_a   1.000
_cell.length_b   1.000
_cell.length_c   1.000
_cell.angle_alpha   90.00
_cell.angle_beta   90.00
_cell.angle_gamma   90.00
#
_symmetry.space_group_name_H-M   'P 1'
#
loop_
_entity.id
_entity.type
_entity.pdbx_description
1 polymer ?
#
loop_
_entity_poly.entity_id
_entity_poly.type
_entity_poly.pdbx_seq_one_letter_code
_entity_poly.pdbx_strand_id
1 'polypeptide(L)'
;MGAYFRVEVSELDRLVKQLKSSQQDMREALGAMKDTGPKTTGSKSLDHACDDFNDSWQDAITRISQGVEALEGKLQETCKGYAETDQAIRDMFTGAAA
;
A
#
# COMPACT_ATOMS: atom_id res chain seq x y z
N MET A 1 -23.54 -11.95 6.41
CA MET A 1 -23.06 -10.66 5.89
C MET A 1 -21.74 -10.23 6.54
N GLY A 2 -21.64 -10.05 7.87
CA GLY A 2 -20.41 -9.51 8.49
C GLY A 2 -19.13 -10.37 8.39
N ALA A 3 -19.22 -11.70 8.32
CA ALA A 3 -18.04 -12.57 8.26
C ALA A 3 -17.28 -12.48 6.93
N TYR A 4 -17.99 -12.33 5.81
CA TYR A 4 -17.39 -12.21 4.47
C TYR A 4 -16.63 -10.88 4.32
N PHE A 5 -17.21 -9.79 4.84
CA PHE A 5 -16.58 -8.47 4.84
C PHE A 5 -15.32 -8.41 5.71
N ARG A 6 -15.32 -9.12 6.83
CA ARG A 6 -14.14 -9.24 7.70
C ARG A 6 -12.96 -9.91 6.98
N VAL A 7 -13.25 -10.89 6.13
CA VAL A 7 -12.25 -11.58 5.30
C VAL A 7 -11.69 -10.63 4.24
N GLU A 8 -12.55 -9.92 3.49
CA GLU A 8 -12.07 -8.98 2.45
C GLU A 8 -11.21 -7.85 3.03
N VAL A 9 -11.60 -7.30 4.19
CA VAL A 9 -10.80 -6.28 4.89
C VAL A 9 -9.45 -6.85 5.34
N SER A 10 -9.42 -8.10 5.84
CA SER A 10 -8.17 -8.75 6.24
C SER A 10 -7.24 -9.06 5.06
N GLU A 11 -7.80 -9.42 3.90
CA GLU A 11 -7.01 -9.65 2.68
C GLU A 11 -6.45 -8.34 2.11
N LEU A 12 -7.20 -7.24 2.22
CA LEU A 12 -6.73 -5.92 1.81
C LEU A 12 -5.64 -5.37 2.75
N ASP A 13 -5.77 -5.57 4.06
CA ASP A 13 -4.71 -5.26 5.02
C ASP A 13 -3.44 -6.08 4.76
N ARG A 14 -3.61 -7.37 4.39
CA ARG A 14 -2.49 -8.22 3.97
C ARG A 14 -1.83 -7.73 2.69
N LEU A 15 -2.60 -7.31 1.70
CA LEU A 15 -2.08 -6.75 0.45
C LEU A 15 -1.30 -5.45 0.70
N VAL A 16 -1.82 -4.57 1.56
CA VAL A 16 -1.14 -3.34 1.99
C VAL A 16 0.21 -3.66 2.64
N LYS A 17 0.25 -4.64 3.55
CA LYS A 17 1.50 -5.09 4.20
C LYS A 17 2.51 -5.66 3.20
N GLN A 18 2.06 -6.46 2.23
CA GLN A 18 2.93 -7.01 1.19
C GLN A 18 3.50 -5.92 0.29
N LEU A 19 2.71 -4.91 -0.07
CA LEU A 19 3.17 -3.78 -0.88
C LEU A 19 4.19 -2.92 -0.12
N LYS A 20 3.97 -2.68 1.18
CA LYS A 20 4.94 -1.97 2.05
C LYS A 20 6.25 -2.75 2.20
N SER A 21 6.19 -4.07 2.39
CA SER A 21 7.39 -4.93 2.45
C SER A 21 8.16 -4.89 1.13
N SER A 22 7.46 -5.05 0.00
CA SER A 22 8.05 -4.99 -1.34
C SER A 22 8.72 -3.64 -1.63
N GLN A 23 8.11 -2.54 -1.19
CA GLN A 23 8.72 -1.21 -1.23
C GLN A 23 10.02 -1.15 -0.42
N GLN A 24 10.05 -1.73 0.78
CA GLN A 24 11.23 -1.70 1.64
C GLN A 24 12.37 -2.56 1.07
N ASP A 25 12.06 -3.79 0.64
CA ASP A 25 13.02 -4.69 0.01
C ASP A 25 13.65 -4.04 -1.23
N MET A 26 12.85 -3.33 -2.04
CA MET A 26 13.36 -2.61 -3.21
C MET A 26 14.20 -1.39 -2.85
N ARG A 27 13.88 -0.65 -1.77
CA ARG A 27 14.73 0.45 -1.28
C ARG A 27 16.09 -0.06 -0.80
N GLU A 28 16.10 -1.21 -0.11
CA GLU A 28 17.33 -1.86 0.32
C GLU A 28 18.16 -2.33 -0.88
N ALA A 29 17.52 -2.93 -1.90
CA ALA A 29 18.18 -3.33 -3.14
C ALA A 29 18.77 -2.13 -3.92
N LEU A 30 18.02 -1.02 -4.04
CA LEU A 30 18.51 0.22 -4.66
C LEU A 30 19.68 0.83 -3.87
N GLY A 31 19.60 0.82 -2.53
CA GLY A 31 20.69 1.23 -1.65
C GLY A 31 21.95 0.39 -1.86
N ALA A 32 21.80 -0.94 -1.89
CA ALA A 32 22.89 -1.86 -2.17
C ALA A 32 23.48 -1.65 -3.57
N MET A 33 22.64 -1.38 -4.59
CA MET A 33 23.07 -1.07 -5.95
C MET A 33 23.86 0.25 -6.01
N LYS A 34 23.43 1.26 -5.26
CA LYS A 34 24.15 2.54 -5.11
C LYS A 34 25.50 2.36 -4.41
N ASP A 35 25.54 1.53 -3.36
CA ASP A 35 26.78 1.21 -2.62
C ASP A 35 27.75 0.34 -3.44
N THR A 36 27.23 -0.48 -4.36
CA THR A 36 28.02 -1.25 -5.33
C THR A 36 28.38 -0.47 -6.60
N GLY A 37 27.75 0.68 -6.83
CA GLY A 37 28.10 1.64 -7.88
C GLY A 37 29.40 2.43 -7.58
N PRO A 38 29.69 3.49 -8.34
CA PRO A 38 30.82 3.70 -9.27
C PRO A 38 32.25 3.61 -8.73
N LYS A 39 32.46 3.32 -7.44
CA LYS A 39 33.81 3.18 -6.89
C LYS A 39 34.57 1.97 -7.45
N THR A 40 33.92 1.08 -8.20
CA THR A 40 34.48 -0.22 -8.64
C THR A 40 34.46 -0.49 -10.16
N THR A 41 33.56 0.11 -10.96
CA THR A 41 33.34 -0.29 -12.37
C THR A 41 33.77 0.73 -13.44
N GLY A 42 33.87 2.04 -13.13
CA GLY A 42 34.56 3.04 -13.95
C GLY A 42 33.92 3.46 -15.30
N SER A 43 32.68 3.06 -15.60
CA SER A 43 31.99 3.40 -16.86
C SER A 43 30.91 4.46 -16.67
N LYS A 44 31.11 5.65 -17.26
CA LYS A 44 30.14 6.77 -17.23
C LYS A 44 28.74 6.41 -17.78
N SER A 45 28.63 5.45 -18.70
CA SER A 45 27.33 5.03 -19.22
C SER A 45 26.58 4.12 -18.25
N LEU A 46 27.31 3.35 -17.44
CA LEU A 46 26.73 2.52 -16.39
C LEU A 46 26.24 3.40 -15.23
N ASP A 47 27.01 4.44 -14.89
CA ASP A 47 26.63 5.42 -13.88
C ASP A 47 25.32 6.13 -14.24
N HIS A 48 25.20 6.63 -15.48
CA HIS A 48 23.98 7.30 -15.93
C HIS A 48 22.78 6.36 -15.97
N ALA A 49 22.96 5.10 -16.39
CA ALA A 49 21.89 4.12 -16.39
C ALA A 49 21.43 3.73 -14.97
N CYS A 50 22.36 3.68 -14.00
CA CYS A 50 22.03 3.44 -12.61
C CYS A 50 21.27 4.61 -11.98
N ASP A 51 21.66 5.86 -12.28
CA ASP A 51 20.97 7.06 -11.81
C ASP A 51 19.56 7.15 -12.41
N ASP A 52 19.41 6.99 -13.73
CA ASP A 52 18.11 7.02 -14.41
C ASP A 52 17.18 5.90 -13.92
N PHE A 53 17.75 4.71 -13.69
CA PHE A 53 17.00 3.58 -13.11
C PHE A 53 16.55 3.90 -11.69
N ASN A 54 17.42 4.47 -10.86
CA ASN A 54 17.10 4.83 -9.49
C ASN A 54 15.98 5.87 -9.43
N ASP A 55 16.03 6.92 -10.26
CA ASP A 55 15.03 8.00 -10.25
C ASP A 55 13.67 7.51 -10.75
N SER A 56 13.64 6.80 -11.89
CA SER A 56 12.43 6.16 -12.42
C SER A 56 11.77 5.20 -11.41
N TRP A 57 12.59 4.43 -10.68
CA TRP A 57 12.08 3.49 -9.70
C TRP A 57 11.64 4.13 -8.37
N GLN A 58 12.29 5.20 -7.92
CA GLN A 58 11.79 5.99 -6.78
C GLN A 58 10.41 6.58 -7.08
N ASP A 59 10.19 7.05 -8.31
CA ASP A 59 8.89 7.51 -8.78
C ASP A 59 7.84 6.39 -8.78
N ALA A 60 8.19 5.20 -9.29
CA ALA A 60 7.29 4.05 -9.29
C ALA A 60 6.90 3.61 -7.87
N ILE A 61 7.88 3.56 -6.95
CA ILE A 61 7.65 3.25 -5.54
C ILE A 61 6.71 4.28 -4.89
N THR A 62 6.90 5.57 -5.20
CA THR A 62 6.06 6.65 -4.68
C THR A 62 4.62 6.49 -5.16
N ARG A 63 4.41 6.20 -6.45
CA ARG A 63 3.07 5.96 -7.01
C ARG A 63 2.38 4.74 -6.40
N ILE A 64 3.12 3.66 -6.18
CA ILE A 64 2.59 2.47 -5.50
C ILE A 64 2.17 2.82 -4.07
N SER A 65 2.98 3.58 -3.34
CA SER A 65 2.66 4.02 -1.98
C SER A 65 1.38 4.86 -1.92
N GLN A 66 1.25 5.83 -2.84
CA GLN A 66 0.05 6.65 -2.95
C GLN A 66 -1.21 5.83 -3.28
N GLY A 67 -1.08 4.85 -4.18
CA GLY A 67 -2.19 3.95 -4.52
C GLY A 67 -2.63 3.09 -3.33
N VAL A 68 -1.67 2.62 -2.54
CA VAL A 68 -1.90 1.86 -1.30
C VAL A 68 -2.62 2.71 -0.26
N GLU A 69 -2.16 3.93 0.00
CA GLU A 69 -2.80 4.86 0.94
C GLU A 69 -4.23 5.21 0.51
N ALA A 70 -4.46 5.43 -0.78
CA ALA A 70 -5.80 5.68 -1.31
C ALA A 70 -6.73 4.47 -1.16
N LEU A 71 -6.21 3.25 -1.35
CA LEU A 71 -6.94 2.00 -1.10
C LEU A 71 -7.30 1.86 0.37
N GLU A 72 -6.35 2.10 1.27
CA GLU A 72 -6.58 2.04 2.72
C GLU A 72 -7.65 3.05 3.17
N GLY A 73 -7.60 4.28 2.67
CA GLY A 73 -8.60 5.32 2.96
C GLY A 73 -10.00 4.92 2.51
N LYS A 74 -10.15 4.45 1.26
CA LYS A 74 -11.46 3.99 0.74
C LYS A 74 -11.98 2.78 1.51
N LEU A 75 -11.09 1.89 1.95
CA LEU A 75 -11.48 0.73 2.75
C LEU A 75 -12.03 1.15 4.11
N GLN A 76 -11.36 2.10 4.78
CA GLN A 76 -11.82 2.66 6.05
C GLN A 76 -13.17 3.36 5.90
N GLU A 77 -13.36 4.16 4.86
CA GLU A 77 -14.65 4.80 4.56
C GLU A 77 -15.74 3.76 4.34
N THR A 78 -15.44 2.70 3.59
CA THR A 78 -16.41 1.62 3.32
C THR A 78 -16.78 0.89 4.62
N CYS A 79 -15.78 0.52 5.44
CA CYS A 79 -16.01 -0.07 6.76
C CYS A 79 -16.89 0.81 7.66
N LYS A 80 -16.61 2.12 7.67
CA LYS A 80 -17.38 3.09 8.45
C LYS A 80 -18.82 3.17 7.97
N GLY A 81 -19.05 3.31 6.66
CA GLY A 81 -20.40 3.37 6.08
C GLY A 81 -21.21 2.11 6.38
N TYR A 82 -20.58 0.93 6.35
CA TYR A 82 -21.25 -0.31 6.75
C TYR A 82 -21.55 -0.38 8.24
N ALA A 83 -20.64 0.06 9.12
CA ALA A 83 -20.88 0.10 10.56
C ALA A 83 -22.03 1.06 10.90
N GLU A 84 -22.08 2.23 10.26
CA GLU A 84 -23.18 3.18 10.38
C GLU A 84 -24.50 2.59 9.87
N THR A 85 -24.47 1.85 8.75
CA THR A 85 -25.65 1.18 8.21
C THR A 85 -26.15 0.07 9.14
N ASP A 86 -25.25 -0.77 9.68
CA ASP A 86 -25.63 -1.83 10.63
C ASP A 86 -26.19 -1.24 11.92
N GLN A 87 -25.61 -0.14 12.41
CA GLN A 87 -26.12 0.58 13.57
C GLN A 87 -27.50 1.17 13.30
N ALA A 88 -27.70 1.84 12.16
CA ALA A 88 -29.00 2.40 11.79
C ALA A 88 -30.08 1.32 11.66
N ILE A 89 -29.73 0.16 11.08
CA ILE A 89 -30.63 -1.00 11.01
C ILE A 89 -30.97 -1.50 12.42
N ARG A 90 -29.97 -1.67 13.30
CA ARG A 90 -30.20 -2.09 14.70
C ARG A 90 -31.10 -1.12 15.43
N ASP A 91 -30.82 0.18 15.34
CA ASP A 91 -31.59 1.24 15.98
C ASP A 91 -33.04 1.25 15.49
N MET A 92 -33.28 1.02 14.19
CA MET A 92 -34.63 0.85 13.64
C MET A 92 -35.34 -0.37 14.22
N PHE A 93 -34.67 -1.52 14.33
CA PHE A 93 -35.29 -2.74 14.87
C PHE A 93 -35.47 -2.70 16.40
N THR A 94 -34.59 -2.04 17.14
CA THR A 94 -34.76 -1.84 18.59
C THR A 94 -35.73 -0.71 18.92
N GLY A 95 -35.84 0.30 18.07
CA GLY A 95 -36.80 1.39 18.18
C GLY A 95 -38.21 1.02 17.71
N ALA A 96 -38.35 0.08 16.77
CA ALA A 96 -39.65 -0.48 16.36
C ALA A 96 -40.19 -1.56 17.32
N ALA A 97 -39.37 -2.02 18.27
CA ALA A 97 -39.76 -2.99 19.31
C ALA A 97 -40.17 -2.33 20.64
N ALA A 98 -40.32 -1.00 20.68
CA ALA A 98 -40.79 -0.23 21.83
C ALA A 98 -42.22 0.31 21.61
#